data_AF-A0A6I3T224-F1
#
_entry.id   AF-A0A6I3T224-F1
#
_cell.length_a   1.000
_cell.length_b   1.000
_cell.length_c   1.000
_cell.angle_alpha   90.00
_cell.angle_beta   90.00
_cell.angle_gamma   90.00
#
_symmetry.space_group_name_H-M   'P 1'
#
loop_
_entity.id
_entity.type
_entity.pdbx_description
1 polymer ?
#
loop_
_entity_poly.entity_id
_entity_poly.type
_entity_poly.pdbx_seq_one_letter_code
_entity_poly.pdbx_strand_id
1 'polypeptide(L)'
;MSNTYWLYVVMVICTVSSPGPGVLMTLDNAIANGWRASLSGVFGLALGAAMMAGLTSAGIGLLVRSSQPLFLFLKYCGVLYLFYLACITWRREVRRVAPGAASGHPVQPSGRWTRLVRGVLLQTSNPKSLLFFLSVLPQVVDGTTAPAGRPLALGVAIATYCVVLVVIHAVYAALAARARNWLSQPRAARLLSRISAAVFFAFGIMMLTLKF
;
A
#
# COMPACT_ATOMS: atom_id res chain seq x y z
N MET A 1 -15.55 11.99 -16.00
CA MET A 1 -14.74 10.90 -15.44
C MET A 1 -15.66 9.72 -15.15
N SER A 2 -15.30 8.50 -15.56
CA SER A 2 -16.16 7.31 -15.44
C SER A 2 -16.35 6.89 -13.98
N ASN A 3 -17.46 6.20 -13.67
CA ASN A 3 -17.75 5.63 -12.34
C ASN A 3 -16.57 4.77 -11.80
N THR A 4 -15.89 4.07 -12.70
CA THR A 4 -14.70 3.24 -12.42
C THR A 4 -13.53 4.01 -11.82
N TYR A 5 -13.33 5.28 -12.20
CA TYR A 5 -12.23 6.10 -11.68
C TYR A 5 -12.47 6.53 -10.23
N TRP A 6 -13.72 6.89 -9.87
CA TRP A 6 -14.05 7.21 -8.48
C TRP A 6 -13.92 6.00 -7.57
N LEU A 7 -14.37 4.84 -8.03
CA LEU A 7 -14.16 3.57 -7.33
C LEU A 7 -12.66 3.29 -7.13
N TYR A 8 -11.83 3.54 -8.15
CA TYR A 8 -10.39 3.44 -8.02
C TYR A 8 -9.83 4.34 -6.93
N VAL A 9 -10.20 5.62 -6.89
CA VAL A 9 -9.74 6.55 -5.85
C VAL A 9 -10.09 6.04 -4.45
N VAL A 10 -11.32 5.56 -4.26
CA VAL A 10 -11.75 4.94 -2.98
C VAL A 10 -10.88 3.73 -2.65
N MET A 11 -10.63 2.84 -3.62
CA MET A 11 -9.77 1.68 -3.43
C MET A 11 -8.32 2.04 -3.09
N VAL A 12 -7.77 3.08 -3.71
CA VAL A 12 -6.45 3.61 -3.40
C VAL A 12 -6.42 4.12 -1.97
N ILE A 13 -7.37 4.96 -1.56
CA ILE A 13 -7.45 5.50 -0.19
C ILE A 13 -7.52 4.35 0.82
N CYS A 14 -8.39 3.37 0.62
CA CYS A 14 -8.51 2.22 1.50
C CYS A 14 -7.23 1.39 1.54
N THR A 15 -6.65 1.10 0.37
CA THR A 15 -5.43 0.28 0.25
C THR A 15 -4.25 0.97 0.93
N VAL A 16 -4.03 2.25 0.67
CA VAL A 16 -2.94 3.04 1.27
C VAL A 16 -3.16 3.23 2.77
N SER A 17 -4.40 3.50 3.19
CA SER A 17 -4.73 3.70 4.60
C SER A 17 -4.52 2.42 5.41
N SER A 18 -4.73 1.25 4.81
CA SER A 18 -4.60 -0.03 5.50
C SER A 18 -3.17 -0.28 5.99
N PRO A 19 -2.96 -0.41 7.31
CA PRO A 19 -1.65 -0.68 7.88
C PRO A 19 -1.01 -1.93 7.31
N GLY A 20 0.09 -1.69 6.60
CA GLY A 20 0.99 -2.71 6.09
C GLY A 20 2.44 -2.32 6.34
N PRO A 21 3.40 -2.97 5.65
CA PRO A 21 4.83 -2.71 5.86
C PRO A 21 5.20 -1.23 5.68
N GLY A 22 4.64 -0.56 4.67
CA GLY A 22 4.90 0.86 4.41
C GLY A 22 4.41 1.79 5.52
N VAL A 23 3.23 1.51 6.09
CA VAL A 23 2.70 2.30 7.22
C VAL A 23 3.58 2.11 8.44
N LEU A 24 3.97 0.87 8.76
CA LEU A 24 4.89 0.58 9.88
C LEU A 24 6.24 1.30 9.71
N MET A 25 6.85 1.21 8.54
CA MET A 25 8.09 1.93 8.24
C MET A 25 7.93 3.45 8.42
N THR A 26 6.78 4.00 8.04
CA THR A 26 6.49 5.44 8.16
C THR A 26 6.35 5.85 9.62
N LEU A 27 5.67 5.03 10.43
CA LEU A 27 5.54 5.22 11.88
C LEU A 27 6.90 5.11 12.57
N ASP A 28 7.68 4.07 12.28
CA ASP A 28 9.02 3.84 12.86
C ASP A 28 9.96 5.02 12.57
N ASN A 29 10.00 5.46 11.31
CA ASN A 29 10.82 6.59 10.91
C ASN A 29 10.37 7.90 11.58
N ALA A 30 9.06 8.10 11.75
CA ALA A 30 8.51 9.29 12.38
C ALA A 30 8.71 9.32 13.90
N ILE A 31 8.59 8.18 14.56
CA ILE A 31 8.83 8.03 16.01
C ILE A 31 10.32 8.21 16.33
N ALA A 32 11.21 7.72 15.47
CA ALA A 32 12.64 7.80 15.69
C ALA A 32 13.27 9.14 15.28
N ASN A 33 12.86 9.71 14.15
CA ASN A 33 13.54 10.87 13.55
C ASN A 33 12.62 12.08 13.31
N GLY A 34 11.35 12.00 13.69
CA GLY A 34 10.35 13.04 13.45
C GLY A 34 9.69 12.97 12.06
N TRP A 35 8.59 13.69 11.90
CA TRP A 35 7.74 13.58 10.70
C TRP A 35 8.45 14.01 9.40
N ARG A 36 9.20 15.12 9.42
CA ARG A 36 9.93 15.63 8.25
C ARG A 36 10.96 14.63 7.74
N ALA A 37 11.60 13.95 8.68
CA ALA A 37 12.57 12.92 8.40
C ALA A 37 11.88 11.70 7.77
N SER A 38 10.69 11.31 8.25
CA SER A 38 9.95 10.18 7.67
C SER A 38 9.59 10.36 6.19
N LEU A 39 9.40 11.61 5.73
CA LEU A 39 9.02 11.90 4.34
C LEU A 39 9.96 11.32 3.28
N SER A 40 11.27 11.23 3.53
CA SER A 40 12.17 10.64 2.52
C SER A 40 11.89 9.16 2.28
N GLY A 41 11.48 8.42 3.32
CA GLY A 41 11.00 7.05 3.18
C GLY A 41 9.65 6.96 2.50
N VAL A 42 8.75 7.92 2.77
CA VAL A 42 7.43 8.01 2.11
C VAL A 42 7.59 8.26 0.60
N PHE A 43 8.49 9.16 0.20
CA PHE A 43 8.82 9.35 -1.22
C PHE A 43 9.43 8.09 -1.84
N GLY A 44 10.23 7.34 -1.07
CA GLY A 44 10.69 6.01 -1.47
C GLY A 44 9.53 5.05 -1.75
N LEU A 45 8.55 4.97 -0.85
CA LEU A 45 7.34 4.18 -1.05
C LEU A 45 6.56 4.64 -2.29
N ALA A 46 6.42 5.94 -2.51
CA ALA A 46 5.75 6.47 -3.70
C ALA A 46 6.47 6.11 -5.00
N LEU A 47 7.81 6.22 -5.02
CA LEU A 47 8.63 5.86 -6.17
C LEU A 47 8.58 4.37 -6.48
N GLY A 48 8.71 3.51 -5.46
CA GLY A 48 8.57 2.06 -5.64
C GLY A 48 7.17 1.67 -6.15
N ALA A 49 6.14 2.40 -5.76
CA ALA A 49 4.77 2.18 -6.24
C ALA A 49 4.64 2.56 -7.71
N ALA A 50 5.20 3.70 -8.12
CA ALA A 50 5.23 4.12 -9.51
C ALA A 50 5.98 3.13 -10.41
N MET A 51 7.15 2.65 -9.95
CA MET A 51 7.94 1.64 -10.65
C MET A 51 7.15 0.35 -10.85
N MET A 52 6.54 -0.16 -9.78
CA MET A 52 5.75 -1.39 -9.82
C MET A 52 4.53 -1.22 -10.73
N ALA A 53 3.77 -0.14 -10.60
CA ALA A 53 2.62 0.13 -11.45
C ALA A 53 3.01 0.22 -12.93
N GLY A 54 4.11 0.91 -13.23
CA GLY A 54 4.69 0.97 -14.58
C GLY A 54 5.06 -0.42 -15.11
N LEU A 55 5.79 -1.22 -14.33
CA LEU A 55 6.19 -2.58 -14.71
C LEU A 55 4.99 -3.49 -14.96
N THR A 56 3.96 -3.38 -14.11
CA THR A 56 2.72 -4.13 -14.21
C THR A 56 1.96 -3.78 -15.49
N SER A 57 1.91 -2.49 -15.83
CA SER A 57 1.27 -1.99 -17.05
C SER A 57 2.04 -2.33 -18.33
N ALA A 58 3.38 -2.37 -18.28
CA ALA A 58 4.24 -2.62 -19.44
C ALA A 58 4.35 -4.12 -19.80
N GLY A 59 4.40 -5.02 -18.81
CA GLY A 59 4.70 -6.44 -19.04
C GLY A 59 3.55 -7.41 -18.74
N ILE A 60 2.75 -7.14 -17.69
CA ILE A 60 1.77 -8.12 -17.19
C ILE A 60 0.35 -7.80 -17.69
N GLY A 61 0.05 -6.53 -17.95
CA GLY A 61 -1.22 -6.10 -18.53
C GLY A 61 -1.54 -6.76 -19.88
N LEU A 62 -0.54 -7.01 -20.73
CA LEU A 62 -0.74 -7.70 -22.02
C LEU A 62 -1.07 -9.20 -21.86
N LEU A 63 -0.38 -9.89 -20.95
CA LEU A 63 -0.59 -11.33 -20.67
C LEU A 63 -1.90 -11.60 -19.93
N VAL A 64 -2.26 -10.73 -18.99
CA VAL A 64 -3.51 -10.85 -18.23
C VAL A 64 -4.72 -10.51 -19.11
N ARG A 65 -4.57 -9.59 -20.06
CA ARG A 65 -5.64 -9.20 -21.00
C ARG A 65 -5.93 -10.26 -22.07
N SER A 66 -4.95 -11.10 -22.40
CA SER A 66 -5.14 -12.20 -23.36
C SER A 66 -5.72 -13.47 -22.73
N SER A 67 -5.80 -13.58 -21.39
CA SER A 67 -6.25 -14.78 -20.70
C SER A 67 -7.16 -14.48 -19.50
N GLN A 68 -8.47 -14.67 -19.71
CA GLN A 68 -9.49 -14.55 -18.66
C GLN A 68 -9.23 -15.50 -17.45
N PRO A 69 -8.80 -16.76 -17.63
CA PRO A 69 -8.44 -17.62 -16.50
C PRO A 69 -7.28 -17.06 -15.67
N LEU A 70 -6.24 -16.52 -16.33
CA LEU A 70 -5.09 -15.94 -15.65
C LEU A 70 -5.50 -14.71 -14.83
N PHE A 71 -6.34 -13.84 -15.39
CA PHE A 71 -6.90 -12.70 -14.68
C PHE A 71 -7.68 -13.12 -13.43
N LEU A 72 -8.58 -14.09 -13.55
CA LEU A 72 -9.36 -14.60 -12.42
C LEU A 72 -8.48 -15.25 -11.35
N PHE A 73 -7.46 -16.01 -11.76
CA PHE A 73 -6.48 -16.58 -10.85
C PHE A 73 -5.77 -15.50 -10.04
N LEU A 74 -5.22 -14.47 -10.71
CA LEU A 74 -4.58 -13.34 -10.03
C LEU A 74 -5.55 -12.58 -9.11
N LYS A 75 -6.80 -12.38 -9.54
CA LYS A 75 -7.84 -11.77 -8.72
C LYS A 75 -8.05 -12.55 -7.42
N TYR A 76 -8.30 -13.86 -7.52
CA TYR A 76 -8.55 -14.68 -6.33
C TYR A 76 -7.30 -14.82 -5.45
N CYS A 77 -6.10 -14.90 -6.01
CA CYS A 77 -4.85 -14.80 -5.25
C CYS A 77 -4.75 -13.47 -4.49
N GLY A 78 -5.12 -12.36 -5.14
CA GLY A 78 -5.26 -11.03 -4.53
C GLY A 78 -6.19 -11.03 -3.32
N VAL A 79 -7.41 -11.54 -3.51
CA VAL A 79 -8.43 -11.64 -2.45
C VAL A 79 -7.97 -12.51 -1.29
N LEU A 80 -7.47 -13.72 -1.56
CA LEU A 80 -6.96 -14.64 -0.55
C LEU A 80 -5.81 -14.02 0.25
N TYR A 81 -4.93 -13.30 -0.43
CA TYR A 81 -3.83 -12.60 0.23
C TYR A 81 -4.32 -11.47 1.14
N LEU A 82 -5.35 -10.73 0.74
CA LEU A 82 -5.98 -9.71 1.59
C LEU A 82 -6.62 -10.32 2.84
N PHE A 83 -7.30 -11.46 2.71
CA PHE A 83 -7.82 -12.18 3.88
C PHE A 83 -6.70 -12.72 4.76
N TYR A 84 -5.62 -13.24 4.17
CA TYR A 84 -4.43 -13.65 4.92
C TYR A 84 -3.80 -12.47 5.69
N LEU A 85 -3.65 -11.31 5.05
CA LEU A 85 -3.19 -10.09 5.70
C LEU A 85 -4.14 -9.62 6.81
N ALA A 86 -5.46 -9.68 6.58
CA ALA A 86 -6.46 -9.38 7.59
C ALA A 86 -6.27 -10.28 8.82
N CYS A 87 -6.10 -11.58 8.60
CA CYS A 87 -5.90 -12.56 9.65
C CYS A 87 -4.60 -12.33 10.43
N ILE A 88 -3.47 -12.09 9.75
CA ILE A 88 -2.18 -11.83 10.40
C ILE A 88 -2.20 -10.51 11.18
N THR A 89 -2.75 -9.45 10.59
CA THR A 89 -2.83 -8.16 11.28
C THR A 89 -3.81 -8.21 12.45
N TRP A 90 -4.88 -8.98 12.36
CA TRP A 90 -5.80 -9.21 13.48
C TRP A 90 -5.15 -10.00 14.62
N ARG A 91 -4.39 -11.03 14.27
CA ARG A 91 -3.68 -11.93 15.20
C ARG A 91 -2.34 -11.38 15.70
N ARG A 92 -1.97 -10.14 15.33
CA ARG A 92 -0.87 -9.44 16.00
C ARG A 92 -1.28 -9.11 17.44
N GLU A 93 -1.20 -10.13 18.29
CA GLU A 93 -0.94 -9.92 19.70
C GLU A 93 0.34 -9.10 19.82
N VAL A 94 0.38 -8.26 20.84
CA VAL A 94 1.61 -7.65 21.32
C VAL A 94 2.46 -8.79 21.87
N ARG A 95 2.99 -9.65 20.99
CA ARG A 95 4.22 -10.35 21.28
C ARG A 95 5.15 -9.23 21.67
N ARG A 96 5.54 -9.26 22.95
CA ARG A 96 6.48 -8.34 23.56
C ARG A 96 7.43 -7.90 22.46
N VAL A 97 7.58 -6.59 22.27
CA VAL A 97 8.86 -6.06 21.83
C VAL A 97 9.84 -6.45 22.96
N ALA A 98 10.17 -7.73 23.01
CA ALA A 98 11.46 -8.16 23.48
C ALA A 98 12.41 -7.40 22.55
N PRO A 99 13.32 -6.57 23.09
CA PRO A 99 14.32 -5.92 22.27
C PRO A 99 15.08 -7.03 21.54
N GLY A 100 14.74 -7.29 20.26
CA GLY A 100 15.39 -8.32 19.46
C GLY A 100 14.54 -9.13 18.46
N ALA A 101 13.21 -9.25 18.57
CA ALA A 101 12.49 -10.32 17.82
C ALA A 101 11.31 -9.89 16.92
N ALA A 102 11.33 -8.68 16.36
CA ALA A 102 10.37 -8.26 15.33
C ALA A 102 11.10 -7.60 14.15
N SER A 103 12.13 -8.24 13.58
CA SER A 103 12.96 -7.67 12.49
C SER A 103 13.21 -6.16 12.71
N GLY A 104 13.52 -5.82 13.97
CA GLY A 104 13.94 -4.50 14.37
C GLY A 104 15.37 -4.40 13.89
N HIS A 105 15.55 -4.04 12.62
CA HIS A 105 16.81 -3.41 12.29
C HIS A 105 16.92 -2.19 13.21
N PRO A 106 18.03 -2.06 13.96
CA PRO A 106 18.22 -0.92 14.84
C PRO A 106 17.96 0.32 14.00
N VAL A 107 17.11 1.22 14.49
CA VAL A 107 16.95 2.53 13.86
C VAL A 107 18.25 3.27 14.15
N GLN A 108 19.31 2.92 13.43
CA GLN A 108 20.43 3.81 13.26
C GLN A 108 19.89 5.08 12.61
N PRO A 109 20.38 6.27 13.00
CA PRO A 109 20.10 7.50 12.29
C PRO A 109 20.57 7.33 10.84
N SER A 110 19.65 6.92 9.98
CA SER A 110 19.92 6.62 8.58
C SER A 110 19.66 7.87 7.77
N GLY A 111 20.58 8.21 6.86
CA GLY A 111 20.47 9.38 6.01
C GLY A 111 19.17 9.40 5.19
N ARG A 112 18.81 10.57 4.66
CA ARG A 112 17.60 10.73 3.82
C ARG A 112 17.56 9.72 2.68
N TRP A 113 18.72 9.47 2.06
CA TRP A 113 18.91 8.51 0.97
C TRP A 113 18.61 7.06 1.39
N THR A 114 19.17 6.60 2.50
CA THR A 114 18.94 5.24 3.01
C THR A 114 17.46 4.96 3.26
N ARG A 115 16.74 5.92 3.85
CA ARG A 115 15.29 5.82 4.06
C ARG A 115 14.51 5.75 2.76
N LEU A 116 14.91 6.54 1.76
CA LEU A 116 14.29 6.51 0.43
C LEU A 116 14.48 5.14 -0.23
N VAL A 117 15.72 4.65 -0.30
CA VAL A 117 16.02 3.33 -0.90
C VAL A 117 15.27 2.21 -0.18
N ARG A 118 15.24 2.24 1.15
CA ARG A 118 14.47 1.28 1.95
C ARG A 118 12.98 1.33 1.60
N GLY A 119 12.43 2.52 1.38
CA GLY A 119 11.03 2.70 0.98
C GLY A 119 10.75 2.13 -0.41
N VAL A 120 11.64 2.39 -1.37
CA VAL A 120 11.54 1.81 -2.73
C VAL A 120 11.52 0.30 -2.65
N LEU A 121 12.55 -0.30 -2.03
CA LEU A 121 12.68 -1.75 -1.90
C LEU A 121 11.48 -2.37 -1.18
N LEU A 122 11.06 -1.78 -0.06
CA LEU A 122 9.92 -2.26 0.70
C LEU A 122 8.63 -2.24 -0.12
N GLN A 123 8.40 -1.17 -0.90
CA GLN A 123 7.23 -1.06 -1.74
C GLN A 123 7.28 -2.01 -2.93
N THR A 124 8.42 -2.14 -3.60
CA THR A 124 8.59 -3.03 -4.76
C THR A 124 8.55 -4.51 -4.36
N SER A 125 8.85 -4.83 -3.10
CA SER A 125 8.70 -6.18 -2.55
C SER A 125 7.37 -6.38 -1.85
N ASN A 126 6.45 -5.40 -1.88
CA ASN A 126 5.17 -5.49 -1.21
C ASN A 126 4.14 -6.26 -2.06
N PRO A 127 3.84 -7.52 -1.75
CA PRO A 127 2.86 -8.31 -2.51
C PRO A 127 1.46 -7.68 -2.48
N LYS A 128 1.09 -6.90 -1.46
CA LYS A 128 -0.19 -6.16 -1.43
C LYS A 128 -0.28 -5.20 -2.61
N SER A 129 0.78 -4.41 -2.78
CA SER A 129 0.84 -3.40 -3.84
C SER A 129 0.89 -4.04 -5.21
N LEU A 130 1.63 -5.14 -5.35
CA LEU A 130 1.71 -5.91 -6.58
C LEU A 130 0.34 -6.44 -7.00
N LEU A 131 -0.37 -7.11 -6.07
CA LEU A 131 -1.70 -7.66 -6.34
C LEU A 131 -2.73 -6.56 -6.59
N PHE A 132 -2.63 -5.41 -5.91
CA PHE A 132 -3.47 -4.25 -6.20
C PHE A 132 -3.25 -3.73 -7.62
N PHE A 133 -2.01 -3.52 -8.05
CA PHE A 133 -1.74 -3.02 -9.39
C PHE A 133 -2.10 -4.03 -10.47
N LEU A 134 -1.88 -5.32 -10.23
CA LEU A 134 -2.26 -6.38 -11.17
C LEU A 134 -3.76 -6.48 -11.38
N SER A 135 -4.53 -6.30 -10.31
CA SER A 135 -5.98 -6.43 -10.37
C SER A 135 -6.66 -5.14 -10.81
N VAL A 136 -6.34 -3.99 -10.19
CA VAL A 136 -7.13 -2.76 -10.31
C VAL A 136 -6.64 -1.85 -11.44
N LEU A 137 -5.33 -1.75 -11.67
CA LEU A 137 -4.77 -0.79 -12.62
C LEU A 137 -5.26 -1.01 -14.08
N PRO A 138 -5.33 -2.25 -14.61
CA PRO A 138 -5.86 -2.49 -15.96
C PRO A 138 -7.30 -2.02 -16.12
N GLN A 139 -8.14 -2.22 -15.11
CA GLN A 139 -9.57 -1.89 -15.16
C GLN A 139 -9.81 -0.37 -15.29
N VAL A 140 -8.96 0.42 -14.64
CA VAL A 140 -9.05 1.88 -14.68
C VAL A 140 -8.61 2.43 -16.03
N VAL A 141 -7.56 1.83 -16.61
CA VAL A 141 -7.04 2.23 -17.93
C VAL A 141 -8.00 1.80 -19.05
N ASP A 142 -8.61 0.61 -18.93
CA ASP A 142 -9.52 0.06 -19.94
C ASP A 142 -10.93 0.65 -19.90
N GLY A 143 -11.32 1.28 -18.80
CA GLY A 143 -12.55 2.09 -18.72
C GLY A 143 -12.54 3.37 -19.56
N THR A 144 -11.46 3.64 -20.30
CA THR A 144 -11.37 4.77 -21.24
C THR A 144 -11.77 4.32 -22.66
N THR A 145 -12.76 5.00 -23.24
CA THR A 145 -13.35 4.65 -24.55
C THR A 145 -12.44 4.97 -25.74
N ALA A 146 -11.40 5.80 -25.56
CA ALA A 146 -10.48 6.22 -26.61
C ALA A 146 -9.07 5.59 -26.44
N PRO A 147 -8.55 4.83 -27.43
CA PRO A 147 -7.21 4.22 -27.39
C PRO A 147 -6.08 5.22 -27.14
N ALA A 148 -6.17 6.43 -27.69
CA ALA A 148 -5.18 7.49 -27.53
C ALA A 148 -5.11 8.05 -26.09
N GLY A 149 -6.16 7.86 -25.28
CA GLY A 149 -6.21 8.34 -23.91
C GLY A 149 -5.55 7.41 -22.89
N ARG A 150 -5.18 6.18 -23.26
CA ARG A 150 -4.69 5.15 -22.33
C ARG A 150 -3.38 5.51 -21.61
N PRO A 151 -2.34 6.04 -22.28
CA PRO A 151 -1.10 6.44 -21.61
C PRO A 151 -1.34 7.56 -20.60
N LEU A 152 -2.19 8.53 -20.95
CA LEU A 152 -2.58 9.61 -20.06
C LEU A 152 -3.37 9.09 -18.86
N ALA A 153 -4.35 8.20 -19.09
CA ALA A 153 -5.15 7.59 -18.02
C ALA A 153 -4.30 6.77 -17.05
N LEU A 154 -3.33 6.00 -17.56
CA LEU A 154 -2.35 5.29 -16.76
C LEU A 154 -1.48 6.26 -15.93
N GLY A 155 -0.95 7.30 -16.56
CA GLY A 155 -0.16 8.33 -15.86
C GLY A 155 -0.96 9.01 -14.74
N VAL A 156 -2.23 9.36 -15.00
CA VAL A 156 -3.12 9.93 -14.00
C VAL A 156 -3.40 8.93 -12.87
N ALA A 157 -3.66 7.66 -13.17
CA ALA A 157 -3.89 6.64 -12.15
C ALA A 157 -2.66 6.47 -11.24
N ILE A 158 -1.46 6.31 -11.82
CA ILE A 158 -0.21 6.19 -11.07
C ILE A 158 0.02 7.44 -10.20
N ALA A 159 -0.12 8.63 -10.78
CA ALA A 159 0.03 9.89 -10.04
C ALA A 159 -0.96 9.99 -8.89
N THR A 160 -2.22 9.61 -9.11
CA THR A 160 -3.27 9.57 -8.07
C THR A 160 -2.86 8.66 -6.93
N TYR A 161 -2.39 7.44 -7.23
CA TYR A 161 -1.89 6.51 -6.21
C TYR A 161 -0.76 7.11 -5.39
N CYS A 162 0.25 7.67 -6.05
CA CYS A 162 1.42 8.26 -5.39
C CYS A 162 1.04 9.46 -4.52
N VAL A 163 0.16 10.35 -4.99
CA VAL A 163 -0.31 11.51 -4.23
C VAL A 163 -1.08 11.07 -2.99
N VAL A 164 -2.04 10.16 -3.14
CA VAL A 164 -2.81 9.62 -2.01
C VAL A 164 -1.90 8.92 -1.00
N LEU A 165 -0.90 8.16 -1.48
CA LEU A 165 0.13 7.55 -0.64
C LEU A 165 0.88 8.59 0.18
N VAL A 166 1.43 9.61 -0.47
CA VAL A 166 2.21 10.66 0.21
C VAL A 166 1.36 11.39 1.24
N VAL A 167 0.12 11.77 0.90
CA VAL A 167 -0.79 12.49 1.80
C VAL A 167 -1.10 11.66 3.04
N ILE A 168 -1.57 10.43 2.87
CA ILE A 168 -1.95 9.56 3.99
C ILE A 168 -0.73 9.24 4.87
N HIS A 169 0.42 8.94 4.26
CA HIS A 169 1.63 8.64 5.02
C HIS A 169 2.22 9.88 5.71
N ALA A 170 2.08 11.08 5.14
CA ALA A 170 2.44 12.32 5.81
C ALA A 170 1.56 12.56 7.04
N VAL A 171 0.25 12.29 6.95
CA VAL A 171 -0.67 12.32 8.11
C VAL A 171 -0.23 11.31 9.16
N TYR A 172 0.04 10.06 8.79
CA TYR A 172 0.57 9.05 9.71
C TYR A 172 1.88 9.50 10.37
N ALA A 173 2.82 10.08 9.60
CA ALA A 173 4.09 10.55 10.13
C ALA A 173 3.91 11.74 11.11
N ALA A 174 3.01 12.68 10.81
CA ALA A 174 2.72 13.81 11.67
C ALA A 174 2.05 13.36 12.98
N LEU A 175 1.03 12.50 12.88
CA LEU A 175 0.36 11.90 14.04
C LEU A 175 1.33 11.07 14.87
N ALA A 176 2.22 10.29 14.24
CA ALA A 176 3.23 9.50 14.92
C ALA A 176 4.25 10.33 15.68
N ALA A 177 4.72 11.43 15.07
CA ALA A 177 5.62 12.35 15.74
C ALA A 177 4.94 13.07 16.92
N ARG A 178 3.65 13.42 16.81
CA ARG A 178 2.89 14.12 17.86
C ARG A 178 2.43 13.20 18.99
N ALA A 179 2.02 11.98 18.66
CA ALA A 179 1.50 10.98 19.59
C ALA A 179 2.55 9.92 19.95
N ARG A 180 3.85 10.23 19.79
CA ARG A 180 4.98 9.32 20.04
C ARG A 180 4.85 8.56 21.36
N ASN A 181 4.46 9.24 22.44
CA ASN A 181 4.33 8.66 23.77
C ASN A 181 3.12 7.69 23.89
N TRP A 182 2.04 7.91 23.12
CA TRP A 182 0.86 7.04 23.12
C TRP A 182 1.00 5.88 22.12
N LEU A 183 1.55 6.12 20.93
CA LEU A 183 1.78 5.09 19.91
C LEU A 183 2.86 4.09 20.33
N SER A 184 3.78 4.48 21.22
CA SER A 184 4.72 3.55 21.86
C SER A 184 4.03 2.58 22.82
N GLN A 185 2.74 2.77 23.14
CA GLN A 185 2.01 1.88 24.04
C GLN A 185 1.44 0.64 23.31
N PRO A 186 1.47 -0.53 23.95
CA PRO A 186 0.87 -1.78 23.46
C PRO A 186 -0.60 -1.70 23.05
N ARG A 187 -1.37 -0.75 23.61
CA ARG A 187 -2.79 -0.57 23.32
C ARG A 187 -3.02 0.11 21.97
N ALA A 188 -2.23 1.14 21.65
CA ALA A 188 -2.31 1.86 20.38
C ALA A 188 -1.91 0.96 19.21
N ALA A 189 -0.83 0.17 19.37
CA ALA A 189 -0.40 -0.81 18.37
C ALA A 189 -1.48 -1.87 18.08
N ARG A 190 -2.22 -2.32 19.10
CA ARG A 190 -3.35 -3.26 18.93
C ARG A 190 -4.53 -2.64 18.20
N LEU A 191 -4.90 -1.41 18.56
CA LEU A 191 -6.01 -0.71 17.92
C LEU A 191 -5.74 -0.51 16.43
N LEU A 192 -4.53 -0.05 16.09
CA LEU A 192 -4.12 0.15 14.70
C LEU A 192 -4.15 -1.19 13.94
N SER A 193 -3.61 -2.26 14.53
CA SER A 193 -3.62 -3.61 13.94
C SER A 193 -5.05 -4.11 13.64
N ARG A 194 -6.00 -3.92 14.57
CA ARG A 194 -7.41 -4.28 14.39
C ARG A 194 -8.11 -3.49 13.28
N ILE A 195 -7.85 -2.18 13.19
CA ILE A 195 -8.41 -1.34 12.12
C ILE A 195 -7.91 -1.82 10.75
N SER A 196 -6.61 -2.11 10.60
CA SER A 196 -6.05 -2.70 9.37
C SER A 196 -6.75 -3.98 8.94
N ALA A 197 -6.93 -4.88 9.91
CA ALA A 197 -7.49 -6.17 9.63
C ALA A 197 -8.93 -6.05 9.12
N ALA A 198 -9.73 -5.16 9.72
CA ALA A 198 -11.08 -4.87 9.25
C ALA A 198 -11.07 -4.30 7.82
N VAL A 199 -10.16 -3.36 7.53
CA VAL A 199 -10.02 -2.76 6.19
C VAL A 199 -9.61 -3.81 5.14
N PHE A 200 -8.64 -4.67 5.46
CA PHE A 200 -8.23 -5.75 4.55
C PHE A 200 -9.36 -6.74 4.27
N PHE A 201 -10.13 -7.11 5.30
CA PHE A 201 -11.25 -8.01 5.15
C PHE A 201 -12.36 -7.39 4.28
N ALA A 202 -12.72 -6.13 4.52
CA ALA A 202 -13.67 -5.39 3.71
C ALA A 202 -13.22 -5.27 2.24
N PHE A 203 -11.92 -5.05 2.01
CA PHE A 203 -11.38 -4.96 0.66
C PHE A 203 -11.41 -6.31 -0.08
N GLY A 204 -11.10 -7.41 0.61
CA GLY A 204 -11.26 -8.76 0.05
C GLY A 204 -12.71 -9.03 -0.39
N ILE A 205 -13.69 -8.62 0.42
CA ILE A 205 -15.12 -8.71 0.07
C ILE A 205 -15.46 -7.83 -1.14
N MET A 206 -15.06 -6.55 -1.13
CA MET A 206 -15.33 -5.62 -2.23
C MET A 206 -14.75 -6.15 -3.55
N MET A 207 -13.55 -6.70 -3.52
CA MET A 207 -12.89 -7.28 -4.68
C MET A 207 -13.59 -8.55 -5.19
N LEU A 208 -14.26 -9.32 -4.33
CA LEU A 208 -15.16 -10.41 -4.74
C LEU A 208 -16.41 -9.88 -5.46
N THR A 209 -16.99 -8.78 -4.99
CA THR A 209 -18.24 -8.21 -5.55
C THR A 209 -18.08 -7.54 -6.91
N LEU A 210 -16.85 -7.25 -7.33
CA LEU A 210 -16.55 -6.79 -8.69
C LEU A 210 -16.90 -7.88 -9.70
N LYS A 211 -18.01 -7.67 -10.40
CA LYS A 211 -18.40 -8.45 -11.58
C LYS A 211 -17.58 -7.99 -12.79
N PHE A 212 -17.00 -8.94 -13.49
CA PHE A 212 -16.28 -8.79 -14.77
C PHE A 212 -17.07 -9.51 -15.84
#